data_AF-A0AAN6TD18-F1
#
_entry.id   AF-A0AAN6TD18-F1
#
_cell.length_a   1.000
_cell.length_b   1.000
_cell.length_c   1.000
_cell.angle_alpha   90.00
_cell.angle_beta   90.00
_cell.angle_gamma   90.00
#
_symmetry.space_group_name_H-M   'P 1'
#
loop_
_entity.id
_entity.type
_entity.pdbx_description
1 polymer ?
#
loop_
_entity_poly.entity_id
_entity_poly.type
_entity_poly.pdbx_seq_one_letter_code
_entity_poly.pdbx_strand_id
1 'polypeptide(L)'
;MDPVSVPVGLVAGLVRLIDTTTKVIRYVNDVKDAPSERAHLARHSSSLLALLTDLRYRVEEAKSALEPWFVAVRSLGVQGGPLDQLRDRMERLATKLEPSTGQLRRAGMLFTWALDKKEIDEVLAQIERVKTLVMLALQSDQLQVPLLVGSFAWFLALLMSCQASLPWH
;
A
#
# COMPACT_ATOMS: atom_id res chain seq x y z
N MET A 1 -1.23 19.91 -13.85
CA MET A 1 -1.88 19.58 -12.56
C MET A 1 -1.12 20.30 -11.48
N ASP A 2 -1.82 21.07 -10.67
CA ASP A 2 -1.18 21.95 -9.68
C ASP A 2 -0.52 21.13 -8.56
N PRO A 3 0.65 21.53 -8.06
CA PRO A 3 1.43 20.76 -7.09
C PRO A 3 0.69 20.52 -5.76
N VAL A 4 -0.32 21.33 -5.44
CA VAL A 4 -1.13 21.25 -4.22
C VAL A 4 -2.30 20.25 -4.35
N SER A 5 -2.83 20.01 -5.55
CA SER A 5 -3.97 19.11 -5.77
C SER A 5 -3.59 17.63 -5.66
N VAL A 6 -2.31 17.32 -5.87
CA VAL A 6 -1.77 15.96 -5.92
C VAL A 6 -1.73 15.28 -4.54
N PRO A 7 -1.24 15.93 -3.45
CA PRO A 7 -1.37 15.39 -2.10
C PRO A 7 -2.82 15.14 -1.68
N VAL A 8 -3.73 16.07 -1.99
CA VAL A 8 -5.14 15.98 -1.58
C VAL A 8 -5.84 14.78 -2.23
N GLY A 9 -5.62 14.55 -3.53
CA GLY A 9 -6.20 13.40 -4.23
C GLY A 9 -5.72 12.05 -3.68
N LEU A 10 -4.42 11.94 -3.39
CA LEU A 10 -3.83 10.74 -2.79
C LEU A 10 -4.38 10.49 -1.38
N VAL A 11 -4.42 11.51 -0.52
CA VAL A 11 -5.00 11.41 0.83
C VAL A 11 -6.46 10.97 0.76
N ALA A 12 -7.27 11.57 -0.11
CA ALA A 12 -8.66 11.17 -0.28
C ALA A 12 -8.82 9.72 -0.80
N GLY A 13 -7.89 9.24 -1.62
CA GLY A 13 -7.81 7.84 -2.03
C GLY A 13 -7.51 6.90 -0.86
N LEU A 14 -6.52 7.25 -0.03
CA LEU A 14 -6.14 6.50 1.16
C LEU A 14 -7.26 6.44 2.20
N VAL A 15 -7.93 7.57 2.47
CA VAL A 15 -9.07 7.63 3.39
C VAL A 15 -10.18 6.69 2.94
N ARG A 16 -10.56 6.71 1.66
CA ARG A 16 -11.58 5.78 1.12
C ARG A 16 -11.19 4.32 1.27
N LEU A 17 -9.91 3.99 1.04
CA LEU A 17 -9.42 2.63 1.21
C LEU A 17 -9.39 2.21 2.69
N ILE A 18 -9.02 3.12 3.60
CA ILE A 18 -9.08 2.92 5.05
C ILE A 18 -10.51 2.64 5.51
N ASP A 19 -11.48 3.43 5.05
CA ASP A 19 -12.89 3.26 5.40
C ASP A 19 -13.43 1.92 4.91
N THR A 20 -13.11 1.57 3.67
CA THR A 20 -13.49 0.28 3.07
C THR A 20 -12.88 -0.88 3.84
N THR A 21 -11.59 -0.81 4.17
CA THR A 21 -10.90 -1.84 4.95
C THR A 21 -11.52 -2.00 6.34
N THR A 22 -11.89 -0.89 6.98
CA THR A 22 -12.60 -0.89 8.28
C THR A 22 -13.97 -1.57 8.18
N LYS A 23 -14.73 -1.33 7.10
CA LYS A 23 -16.00 -2.01 6.84
C LYS A 23 -15.82 -3.51 6.70
N VAL A 24 -14.83 -3.95 5.89
CA VAL A 24 -14.51 -5.37 5.73
C VAL A 24 -14.19 -6.00 7.08
N ILE A 25 -13.28 -5.43 7.87
CA ILE A 25 -12.93 -5.95 9.20
C ILE A 25 -14.18 -6.08 10.09
N ARG A 26 -15.09 -5.11 10.08
CA ARG A 26 -16.33 -5.15 10.85
C ARG A 26 -17.21 -6.33 10.43
N TYR A 27 -17.54 -6.45 9.14
CA TYR A 27 -18.42 -7.52 8.65
C TYR A 27 -17.83 -8.90 8.88
N VAL A 28 -16.51 -9.02 8.68
CA VAL A 28 -15.75 -10.22 8.99
C VAL A 28 -15.89 -10.53 10.49
N ASN A 29 -15.76 -9.55 11.39
CA ASN A 29 -15.87 -9.81 12.83
C ASN A 29 -17.29 -10.16 13.32
N ASP A 30 -18.34 -9.74 12.61
CA ASP A 30 -19.74 -9.98 13.00
C ASP A 30 -20.22 -11.44 12.81
N VAL A 31 -19.49 -12.25 12.04
CA VAL A 31 -19.79 -13.69 11.89
C VAL A 31 -19.33 -14.40 13.18
N LYS A 32 -20.12 -15.34 13.72
CA LYS A 32 -19.69 -16.24 14.82
C LYS A 32 -19.42 -17.62 14.21
N ASP A 33 -18.38 -18.32 14.67
CA ASP A 33 -17.98 -19.67 14.20
C ASP A 33 -17.47 -19.75 12.76
N ALA A 34 -16.54 -18.88 12.38
CA ALA A 34 -16.16 -18.78 10.98
C ALA A 34 -14.98 -19.67 10.55
N PRO A 35 -14.91 -20.00 9.25
CA PRO A 35 -13.80 -20.75 8.65
C PRO A 35 -12.45 -20.06 8.83
N SER A 36 -11.36 -20.82 8.74
CA SER A 36 -9.97 -20.32 8.83
C SER A 36 -9.70 -19.12 7.91
N GLU A 37 -10.28 -19.10 6.71
CA GLU A 37 -10.20 -18.02 5.73
C GLU A 37 -10.67 -16.68 6.28
N ARG A 38 -11.69 -16.68 7.16
CA ARG A 38 -12.13 -15.46 7.85
C ARG A 38 -11.02 -14.88 8.72
N ALA A 39 -10.41 -15.73 9.53
CA ALA A 39 -9.35 -15.30 10.44
C ALA A 39 -8.12 -14.77 9.67
N HIS A 40 -7.81 -15.39 8.53
CA HIS A 40 -6.79 -14.89 7.60
C HIS A 40 -7.17 -13.51 7.06
N LEU A 41 -8.36 -13.35 6.47
CA LEU A 41 -8.78 -12.06 5.92
C LEU A 41 -8.80 -10.95 6.99
N ALA A 42 -9.31 -11.23 8.19
CA ALA A 42 -9.30 -10.29 9.31
C ALA A 42 -7.88 -9.84 9.65
N ARG A 43 -6.94 -10.79 9.76
CA ARG A 43 -5.54 -10.50 10.11
C ARG A 43 -4.86 -9.66 9.03
N HIS A 44 -4.98 -10.06 7.76
CA HIS A 44 -4.36 -9.34 6.65
C HIS A 44 -4.96 -7.94 6.47
N SER A 45 -6.28 -7.79 6.65
CA SER A 45 -6.98 -6.51 6.59
C SER A 45 -6.61 -5.58 7.74
N SER A 46 -6.48 -6.08 8.97
CA SER A 46 -6.02 -5.27 10.11
C SER A 46 -4.59 -4.78 9.94
N SER A 47 -3.71 -5.64 9.41
CA SER A 47 -2.33 -5.26 9.07
C SER A 47 -2.31 -4.21 7.94
N LEU A 48 -3.19 -4.33 6.94
CA LEU A 48 -3.32 -3.32 5.89
C LEU A 48 -3.83 -1.99 6.45
N LEU A 49 -4.83 -2.01 7.33
CA LEU A 49 -5.39 -0.81 7.95
C LEU A 49 -4.31 0.00 8.70
N ALA A 50 -3.46 -0.69 9.46
CA ALA A 50 -2.35 -0.07 10.17
C ALA A 50 -1.37 0.61 9.18
N LEU A 51 -0.95 -0.12 8.13
CA LEU A 51 -0.04 0.41 7.11
C LEU A 51 -0.63 1.61 6.35
N LEU A 52 -1.90 1.55 5.97
CA LEU A 52 -2.55 2.65 5.25
C LEU A 52 -2.73 3.89 6.13
N THR A 53 -3.01 3.69 7.41
CA THR A 53 -3.14 4.79 8.38
C THR A 53 -1.80 5.49 8.58
N ASP A 54 -0.71 4.75 8.75
CA ASP A 54 0.65 5.30 8.81
C ASP A 54 1.02 6.04 7.51
N LEU A 55 0.73 5.42 6.37
CA LEU A 55 0.99 6.03 5.06
C LEU A 55 0.22 7.35 4.87
N ARG A 56 -1.05 7.41 5.30
CA ARG A 56 -1.85 8.64 5.22
C ARG A 56 -1.18 9.76 6.03
N TYR A 57 -0.82 9.51 7.29
CA TYR A 57 -0.16 10.51 8.13
C TYR A 57 1.16 10.99 7.51
N ARG A 58 2.00 10.06 7.03
CA ARG A 58 3.24 10.42 6.33
C ARG A 58 3.00 11.31 5.11
N VAL A 59 1.98 11.02 4.30
CA VAL A 59 1.62 11.82 3.12
C VAL A 59 1.11 13.21 3.53
N GLU A 60 0.31 13.30 4.59
CA GLU A 60 -0.19 14.56 5.14
C GLU A 60 0.93 15.45 5.71
N GLU A 61 1.93 14.84 6.33
CA GLU A 61 3.08 15.52 6.95
C GLU A 61 4.25 15.75 5.97
N ALA A 62 4.13 15.31 4.72
CA ALA A 62 5.19 15.42 3.72
C ALA A 62 5.55 16.89 3.47
N LYS A 63 6.84 17.22 3.54
CA LYS A 63 7.33 18.59 3.36
C LYS A 63 7.38 18.96 1.89
N SER A 64 7.64 18.00 1.02
CA SER A 64 7.70 18.20 -0.42
C SER A 64 7.14 17.02 -1.21
N ALA A 65 6.28 17.33 -2.19
CA ALA A 65 5.75 16.35 -3.14
C ALA A 65 6.81 15.83 -4.15
N LEU A 66 8.05 16.30 -4.04
CA LEU A 66 9.21 15.87 -4.84
C LEU A 66 10.12 14.89 -4.10
N GLU A 67 9.87 14.61 -2.81
CA GLU A 67 10.64 13.59 -2.08
C GLU A 67 10.50 12.24 -2.82
N PRO A 68 11.61 11.50 -3.04
CA PRO A 68 11.58 10.29 -3.87
C PRO A 68 10.54 9.26 -3.40
N TRP A 69 10.44 9.04 -2.08
CA TRP A 69 9.40 8.19 -1.51
C TRP A 69 7.99 8.69 -1.83
N PHE A 70 7.74 10.00 -1.80
CA PHE A 70 6.42 10.58 -2.08
C PHE A 70 6.06 10.39 -3.55
N VAL A 71 7.01 10.61 -4.46
CA VAL A 71 6.84 10.38 -5.90
C VAL A 71 6.53 8.90 -6.17
N ALA A 72 7.25 7.99 -5.51
CA ALA A 72 7.02 6.55 -5.62
C ALA A 72 5.64 6.16 -5.10
N VAL A 73 5.22 6.63 -3.92
CA VAL A 73 3.89 6.37 -3.35
C VAL A 73 2.80 6.94 -4.26
N ARG A 74 2.98 8.16 -4.78
CA ARG A 74 2.05 8.78 -5.72
C ARG A 74 1.84 7.92 -6.97
N SER A 75 2.89 7.26 -7.46
CA SER A 75 2.78 6.35 -8.61
C SER A 75 1.87 5.14 -8.34
N LEU A 76 1.70 4.74 -7.08
CA LEU A 76 0.79 3.65 -6.69
C LEU A 76 -0.68 4.09 -6.66
N GLY A 77 -0.92 5.40 -6.46
CA GLY A 77 -2.24 6.02 -6.33
C GLY A 77 -2.74 6.72 -7.61
N VAL A 78 -2.08 6.51 -8.75
CA VAL A 78 -2.61 6.97 -10.05
C VAL A 78 -3.92 6.25 -10.37
N GLN A 79 -4.75 6.85 -11.22
CA GLN A 79 -6.02 6.27 -11.62
C GLN A 79 -5.84 4.85 -12.17
N GLY A 80 -6.55 3.88 -11.59
CA GLY A 80 -6.43 2.47 -11.96
C GLY A 80 -5.12 1.80 -11.51
N GLY A 81 -4.33 2.49 -10.68
CA GLY A 81 -3.12 1.98 -10.07
C GLY A 81 -3.37 0.94 -8.98
N PRO A 82 -2.30 0.39 -8.38
CA PRO A 82 -2.40 -0.68 -7.37
C PRO A 82 -3.32 -0.36 -6.19
N LEU A 83 -3.34 0.89 -5.70
CA LEU A 83 -4.20 1.30 -4.58
C LEU A 83 -5.68 1.34 -4.97
N ASP A 84 -5.98 1.86 -6.17
CA ASP A 84 -7.34 1.87 -6.72
C ASP A 84 -7.85 0.45 -6.96
N GLN A 85 -7.04 -0.42 -7.56
CA GLN A 85 -7.42 -1.82 -7.80
C GLN A 85 -7.71 -2.58 -6.50
N LEU A 86 -6.93 -2.32 -5.45
CA LEU A 86 -7.18 -2.90 -4.14
C LEU A 86 -8.48 -2.36 -3.55
N ARG A 87 -8.72 -1.05 -3.62
CA ARG A 87 -9.99 -0.44 -3.17
C ARG A 87 -11.17 -1.11 -3.85
N ASP A 88 -11.18 -1.19 -5.18
CA ASP A 88 -12.33 -1.70 -5.93
C ASP A 88 -12.59 -3.20 -5.63
N ARG A 89 -11.54 -3.98 -5.33
CA ARG A 89 -11.68 -5.37 -4.87
C ARG A 89 -12.23 -5.45 -3.44
N MET A 90 -11.71 -4.61 -2.54
CA MET A 90 -12.18 -4.55 -1.15
C MET A 90 -13.62 -4.04 -1.06
N GLU A 91 -14.04 -3.11 -1.92
CA GLU A 91 -15.42 -2.62 -2.02
C GLU A 91 -16.36 -3.73 -2.50
N ARG A 92 -15.99 -4.45 -3.57
CA ARG A 92 -16.75 -5.62 -4.02
C ARG A 92 -16.89 -6.67 -2.93
N LEU A 93 -15.80 -7.00 -2.25
CA LEU A 93 -15.85 -7.92 -1.12
C LEU A 93 -16.75 -7.39 0.00
N ALA A 94 -16.65 -6.10 0.33
CA ALA A 94 -17.49 -5.47 1.35
C ALA A 94 -18.98 -5.55 0.98
N THR A 95 -19.37 -5.37 -0.28
CA THR A 95 -20.78 -5.50 -0.71
C THR A 95 -21.31 -6.92 -0.58
N LYS A 96 -20.47 -7.94 -0.80
CA LYS A 96 -20.85 -9.34 -0.61
C LYS A 96 -20.94 -9.74 0.86
N LEU A 97 -20.05 -9.18 1.67
CA LEU A 97 -20.04 -9.33 3.12
C LEU A 97 -21.08 -8.43 3.80
N GLU A 98 -21.67 -7.48 3.07
CA GLU A 98 -22.62 -6.53 3.64
C GLU A 98 -23.84 -7.30 4.16
N PRO A 99 -24.17 -7.13 5.44
CA PRO A 99 -25.20 -7.97 5.99
C PRO A 99 -26.62 -7.57 5.57
N SER A 100 -27.38 -8.47 4.95
CA SER A 100 -28.83 -8.30 4.76
C SER A 100 -29.56 -8.31 6.12
N THR A 101 -30.64 -7.54 6.27
CA THR A 101 -31.38 -7.41 7.54
C THR A 101 -32.02 -8.75 7.98
N GLY A 102 -31.73 -9.24 9.19
CA GLY A 102 -32.44 -10.39 9.80
C GLY A 102 -31.58 -11.48 10.47
N GLN A 103 -32.22 -12.54 10.97
CA GLN A 103 -31.57 -13.69 11.67
C GLN A 103 -31.16 -14.84 10.73
N LEU A 104 -31.82 -15.00 9.57
CA LEU A 104 -31.42 -15.91 8.47
C LEU A 104 -30.02 -15.57 7.89
N ARG A 105 -29.52 -14.37 8.22
CA ARG A 105 -28.23 -13.74 7.92
C ARG A 105 -26.99 -14.55 8.31
N ARG A 106 -27.00 -15.27 9.45
CA ARG A 106 -25.78 -15.98 9.92
C ARG A 106 -25.51 -17.28 9.15
N ALA A 107 -26.55 -18.04 8.87
CA ALA A 107 -26.45 -19.27 8.08
C ALA A 107 -26.13 -18.97 6.61
N GLY A 108 -26.75 -17.92 6.05
CA GLY A 108 -26.47 -17.44 4.69
C GLY A 108 -25.02 -16.96 4.52
N MET A 109 -24.48 -16.22 5.49
CA MET A 109 -23.08 -15.76 5.44
C MET A 109 -22.09 -16.92 5.42
N LEU A 110 -22.23 -17.93 6.28
CA LEU A 110 -21.33 -19.08 6.28
C LEU A 110 -21.29 -19.77 4.90
N PHE A 111 -22.44 -19.83 4.21
CA PHE A 111 -22.52 -20.36 2.85
C PHE A 111 -21.86 -19.44 1.82
N THR A 112 -22.08 -18.13 1.89
CA THR A 112 -21.40 -17.13 1.05
C THR A 112 -19.88 -17.21 1.19
N TRP A 113 -19.38 -17.31 2.43
CA TRP A 113 -17.94 -17.47 2.71
C TRP A 113 -17.34 -18.73 2.05
N ALA A 114 -18.06 -19.84 2.07
CA ALA A 114 -17.60 -21.08 1.43
C ALA A 114 -17.57 -20.99 -0.12
N LEU A 115 -18.41 -20.13 -0.70
CA LEU A 115 -18.50 -19.94 -2.16
C LEU A 115 -17.49 -18.91 -2.69
N ASP A 116 -17.13 -17.91 -1.88
CA ASP A 116 -16.28 -16.78 -2.29
C ASP A 116 -14.78 -16.98 -2.00
N LYS A 117 -14.35 -18.20 -1.70
CA LYS A 117 -12.93 -18.53 -1.41
C LYS A 117 -11.94 -17.94 -2.43
N LYS A 118 -12.21 -18.11 -3.72
CA LYS A 118 -11.33 -17.60 -4.80
C LYS A 118 -11.19 -16.08 -4.74
N GLU A 119 -12.27 -15.37 -4.45
CA GLU A 119 -12.22 -13.91 -4.35
C GLU A 119 -11.48 -13.47 -3.09
N ILE A 120 -11.65 -14.17 -1.98
CA ILE A 120 -10.89 -13.93 -0.75
C ILE A 120 -9.39 -14.12 -1.01
N ASP A 121 -9.00 -15.20 -1.68
CA ASP A 121 -7.61 -15.47 -2.04
C ASP A 121 -7.03 -14.38 -2.96
N GLU A 122 -7.79 -13.93 -3.97
CA GLU A 122 -7.39 -12.82 -4.84
C GLU A 122 -7.24 -11.50 -4.09
N VAL A 123 -8.14 -11.21 -3.14
CA VAL A 123 -8.05 -10.03 -2.28
C VAL A 123 -6.83 -10.12 -1.38
N LEU A 124 -6.60 -11.25 -0.72
CA LEU A 124 -5.42 -11.48 0.12
C LEU A 124 -4.12 -11.29 -0.67
N ALA A 125 -4.03 -11.84 -1.88
CA ALA A 125 -2.88 -11.67 -2.74
C ALA A 125 -2.66 -10.19 -3.11
N GLN A 126 -3.73 -9.45 -3.39
CA GLN A 126 -3.63 -8.03 -3.71
C GLN A 126 -3.25 -7.19 -2.49
N ILE A 127 -3.72 -7.53 -1.29
CA ILE A 127 -3.33 -6.88 -0.03
C ILE A 127 -1.81 -7.00 0.15
N GLU A 128 -1.27 -8.21 0.07
CA GLU A 128 0.17 -8.43 0.26
C GLU A 128 1.00 -7.74 -0.83
N ARG A 129 0.55 -7.79 -2.09
CA ARG A 129 1.19 -7.04 -3.18
C ARG A 129 1.26 -5.54 -2.88
N VAL A 130 0.16 -4.93 -2.44
CA VAL A 130 0.14 -3.49 -2.14
C VAL A 130 1.01 -3.15 -0.94
N LYS A 131 0.99 -3.95 0.13
CA LYS A 131 1.89 -3.75 1.28
C LYS A 131 3.35 -3.75 0.84
N THR A 132 3.75 -4.73 0.04
CA THR A 132 5.12 -4.81 -0.50
C THR A 132 5.46 -3.57 -1.33
N LEU A 133 4.57 -3.17 -2.25
CA LEU A 133 4.80 -1.98 -3.09
C LEU A 133 4.94 -0.70 -2.27
N VAL A 134 4.08 -0.52 -1.25
CA VAL A 134 4.17 0.64 -0.35
C VAL A 134 5.49 0.61 0.44
N MET A 135 5.86 -0.52 1.02
CA MET A 135 7.12 -0.65 1.75
C MET A 135 8.33 -0.33 0.86
N LEU A 136 8.34 -0.84 -0.38
CA LEU A 136 9.40 -0.54 -1.35
C LEU A 136 9.42 0.95 -1.75
N ALA A 137 8.25 1.56 -1.97
CA ALA A 137 8.14 2.98 -2.27
C ALA A 137 8.70 3.85 -1.12
N LEU A 138 8.37 3.50 0.12
CA LEU A 138 8.88 4.18 1.32
C LEU A 138 10.39 3.97 1.53
N GLN A 139 10.97 2.90 1.02
CA GLN A 139 12.41 2.64 1.04
C GLN A 139 13.17 3.29 -0.13
N SER A 140 12.50 3.93 -1.08
CA SER A 140 13.15 4.48 -2.27
C SER A 140 14.23 5.54 -1.98
N ASP A 141 14.13 6.25 -0.85
CA ASP A 141 15.18 7.15 -0.37
C ASP A 141 16.49 6.41 0.00
N GLN A 142 16.39 5.15 0.46
CA GLN A 142 17.54 4.33 0.87
C GLN A 142 18.28 3.71 -0.32
N LEU A 143 17.60 3.51 -1.45
CA LEU A 143 18.17 2.85 -2.64
C LEU A 143 18.99 3.81 -3.52
N GLN A 144 18.80 5.12 -3.40
CA GLN A 144 19.54 6.12 -4.18
C GLN A 144 20.94 6.41 -3.60
N VAL A 145 21.12 6.26 -2.29
CA VAL A 145 22.37 6.59 -1.59
C VAL A 145 23.56 5.69 -1.98
N PRO A 146 23.43 4.34 -2.13
CA PRO A 146 24.57 3.47 -2.42
C PRO A 146 25.17 3.67 -3.83
N LEU A 147 24.34 4.03 -4.82
CA LEU A 147 24.76 4.16 -6.22
C LEU A 147 25.56 5.46 -6.45
N LEU A 148 25.19 6.55 -5.77
CA LEU A 148 25.90 7.82 -5.90
C LEU A 148 27.24 7.83 -5.15
N VAL A 149 27.33 7.17 -3.99
CA VAL A 149 28.60 7.03 -3.24
C VAL A 149 29.62 6.20 -4.03
N GLY A 150 29.17 5.15 -4.73
CA GLY A 150 30.04 4.38 -5.64
C GLY A 150 30.60 5.25 -6.77
N SER A 151 29.77 6.06 -7.42
CA SER A 151 30.21 6.94 -8.52
C SER A 151 31.18 8.04 -8.07
N PHE A 152 31.01 8.55 -6.84
CA PHE A 152 31.89 9.58 -6.29
C PHE A 152 33.26 9.01 -5.88
N ALA A 153 33.31 7.78 -5.38
CA ALA A 153 34.56 7.09 -5.04
C ALA A 153 35.43 6.83 -6.28
N TRP A 154 34.84 6.41 -7.40
CA TRP A 154 35.56 6.28 -8.69
C TRP A 154 36.05 7.63 -9.22
N PHE A 155 35.24 8.69 -9.08
CA PHE A 155 35.62 10.02 -9.54
C PHE A 155 36.80 10.58 -8.74
N LEU A 156 36.80 10.41 -7.41
CA LEU A 156 37.93 10.81 -6.55
C LEU A 156 39.19 9.97 -6.80
N ALA A 157 39.06 8.66 -7.03
CA ALA A 157 40.18 7.80 -7.38
C ALA A 157 40.83 8.22 -8.71
N LEU A 158 40.02 8.55 -9.72
CA LEU A 158 40.51 9.04 -11.01
C LEU A 158 41.22 10.39 -10.89
N LEU A 159 40.69 11.29 -10.06
CA LEU A 159 41.25 12.62 -9.82
C LEU A 159 42.60 12.55 -9.08
N MET A 160 42.73 11.63 -8.12
CA MET A 160 44.00 11.37 -7.43
C MET A 160 45.04 10.70 -8.35
N SER A 161 44.64 9.82 -9.27
CA SER A 161 45.55 9.24 -10.27
C SER A 161 46.04 10.28 -11.29
N CYS A 162 45.23 11.28 -11.64
CA CYS A 162 45.65 12.39 -12.51
C CYS A 162 46.63 13.36 -11.84
N GLN A 163 46.54 13.55 -10.52
CA GLN A 163 47.46 14.46 -9.80
C GLN A 163 48.86 13.86 -9.58
N ALA A 164 49.00 12.53 -9.59
CA ALA A 164 50.28 11.84 -9.39
C ALA A 164 51.18 11.78 -10.64
N SER A 165 50.71 12.27 -11.79
CA SER A 165 51.39 12.14 -13.10
C SER A 165 51.88 13.45 -13.71
N LEU A 166 51.85 14.56 -12.95
CA LEU A 166 52.42 15.84 -13.38
C LEU A 166 53.88 15.97 -12.91
N PRO A 167 54.87 15.88 -13.80
CA PRO A 167 56.26 16.21 -13.46
C PRO A 167 56.38 17.71 -13.24
N TRP A 168 56.88 18.09 -12.07
CA TRP A 168 57.29 19.45 -11.74
C TRP A 168 58.37 19.90 -12.72
N HIS A 169 58.07 20.91 -13.53
CA HIS A 169 59.05 21.69 -14.28
C HIS A 169 58.90 23.15 -13.92
#